data_AF-A0A368KAP6-F1
#
_entry.id   AF-A0A368KAP6-F1
#
_cell.length_a   1.000
_cell.length_b   1.000
_cell.length_c   1.000
_cell.angle_alpha   90.00
_cell.angle_beta   90.00
_cell.angle_gamma   90.00
#
_symmetry.space_group_name_H-M   'P 1'
#
loop_
_entity.id
_entity.type
_entity.pdbx_description
1 polymer ?
#
loop_
_entity_poly.entity_id
_entity_poly.type
_entity_poly.pdbx_seq_one_letter_code
_entity_poly.pdbx_strand_id
1 'polypeptide(L)'
;MNGTSAHKPGAELRRGRLFRVEWPTLALIAACYAFWFWAGAFLFPVMPALALVLMGIAVALHSSLQHEALHGHPTRITGVNEALVFLPIGLFYPYRRYKHTHLQHHADERLTDPYDDPESYYRALTDWQVLPSILKTLLRWNNTLLGRISIGPALMITGFLISELRELRAGDRQVRSAWLQHLAGLLPILPIISLTFGIPLWLYAITSVYLGLSLIAIRSYCEHQWSERPDGRTIIVENSILAPLFLNNNLHFVHHKQPRAAWYELPALYRARREEWQRMNDGYVFRNYFEVLRAFALSVKEPVVHPVLQRGEAETRPEMIADQAFRPRRFRINIHGGATAPIPAEPKHE
;
A
#
# COMPACT_ATOMS: atom_id res chain seq x y z
N MET A 1 15.87 -12.70 62.31
CA MET A 1 15.48 -13.29 61.01
C MET A 1 14.39 -12.40 60.43
N ASN A 2 14.75 -11.40 59.63
CA ASN A 2 13.80 -10.46 59.04
C ASN A 2 13.45 -10.91 57.63
N GLY A 3 12.19 -11.29 57.42
CA GLY A 3 11.65 -11.64 56.10
C GLY A 3 11.27 -10.38 55.32
N THR A 4 11.95 -10.14 54.21
CA THR A 4 11.61 -9.10 53.25
C THR A 4 10.69 -9.66 52.18
N SER A 5 9.47 -9.11 52.15
CA SER A 5 8.45 -9.33 51.12
C SER A 5 8.95 -8.86 49.75
N ALA A 6 9.01 -9.78 48.77
CA ALA A 6 9.36 -9.48 47.40
C ALA A 6 8.16 -8.86 46.66
N HIS A 7 8.24 -7.55 46.43
CA HIS A 7 7.30 -6.81 45.59
C HIS A 7 7.43 -7.30 44.13
N LYS A 8 6.41 -7.99 43.60
CA LYS A 8 6.39 -8.42 42.19
C LYS A 8 6.13 -7.22 41.26
N PRO A 9 7.08 -6.80 40.39
CA PRO A 9 6.91 -5.62 39.52
C PRO A 9 5.96 -5.84 38.33
N GLY A 10 5.43 -7.05 38.15
CA GLY A 10 4.70 -7.45 36.93
C GLY A 10 3.25 -6.97 36.82
N ALA A 11 2.62 -6.54 37.92
CA ALA A 11 1.21 -6.17 37.93
C ALA A 11 0.96 -4.73 37.44
N GLU A 12 1.86 -3.78 37.76
CA GLU A 12 1.73 -2.37 37.33
C GLU A 12 2.12 -2.16 35.86
N LEU A 13 3.16 -2.84 35.37
CA LEU A 13 3.57 -2.82 33.96
C LEU A 13 2.49 -3.38 33.01
N ARG A 14 1.69 -4.34 33.46
CA ARG A 14 0.55 -4.86 32.70
C ARG A 14 -0.64 -3.90 32.70
N ARG A 15 -0.86 -3.16 33.80
CA ARG A 15 -1.99 -2.22 33.95
C ARG A 15 -1.80 -0.95 33.12
N GLY A 16 -0.57 -0.43 33.01
CA GLY A 16 -0.24 0.74 32.17
C GLY A 16 -0.32 0.50 30.65
N ARG A 17 -0.34 -0.76 30.21
CA ARG A 17 -0.53 -1.11 28.79
C ARG A 17 -2.00 -1.14 28.37
N LEU A 18 -2.96 -1.37 29.28
CA LEU A 18 -4.34 -1.68 28.93
C LEU A 18 -5.12 -0.55 28.24
N PHE A 19 -4.67 0.71 28.34
CA PHE A 19 -5.37 1.89 27.79
C PHE A 19 -4.45 2.91 27.09
N ARG A 20 -3.38 2.47 26.44
CA ARG A 20 -2.50 3.41 25.72
C ARG A 20 -3.16 3.83 24.40
N VAL A 21 -3.74 5.03 24.39
CA VAL A 21 -4.22 5.72 23.18
C VAL A 21 -3.02 6.38 22.50
N GLU A 22 -2.89 6.19 21.20
CA GLU A 22 -1.86 6.84 20.40
C GLU A 22 -2.32 8.24 19.97
N TRP A 23 -2.09 9.21 20.85
CA TRP A 23 -2.43 10.61 20.62
C TRP A 23 -1.88 11.19 19.30
N PRO A 24 -0.66 10.88 18.83
CA PRO A 24 -0.18 11.38 17.54
C PRO A 24 -1.08 10.95 16.37
N THR A 25 -1.48 9.68 16.35
CA THR A 25 -2.37 9.13 15.32
C THR A 25 -3.77 9.70 15.44
N LEU A 26 -4.33 9.81 16.65
CA LEU A 26 -5.65 10.41 16.86
C LEU A 26 -5.67 11.90 16.42
N ALA A 27 -4.65 12.68 16.78
CA ALA A 27 -4.51 14.07 16.37
C ALA A 27 -4.40 14.19 14.85
N LEU A 28 -3.69 13.27 14.19
CA LEU A 28 -3.54 13.27 12.73
C LEU A 28 -4.85 12.92 12.02
N ILE A 29 -5.65 11.99 12.56
CA ILE A 29 -7.01 11.71 12.05
C ILE A 29 -7.88 12.96 12.12
N ALA A 30 -7.92 13.62 13.28
CA ALA A 30 -8.68 14.86 13.45
C ALA A 30 -8.20 15.97 12.51
N ALA A 31 -6.88 16.16 12.40
CA ALA A 31 -6.27 17.14 11.50
C ALA A 31 -6.59 16.84 10.02
N CYS A 32 -6.62 15.56 9.62
CA CYS A 32 -6.94 15.16 8.25
C CYS A 32 -8.37 15.57 7.86
N TYR A 33 -9.37 15.27 8.70
CA TYR A 33 -10.75 15.68 8.42
C TYR A 33 -10.94 17.20 8.53
N ALA A 34 -10.32 17.85 9.51
CA ALA A 34 -10.39 19.30 9.66
C ALA A 34 -9.78 20.01 8.45
N PHE A 35 -8.64 19.53 7.95
CA PHE A 35 -7.97 20.06 6.77
C PHE A 35 -8.80 19.87 5.50
N TRP A 36 -9.36 18.67 5.30
CA TRP A 36 -10.26 18.40 4.18
C TRP A 36 -11.50 19.30 4.22
N PHE A 37 -12.14 19.43 5.39
CA PHE A 37 -13.31 20.27 5.57
C PHE A 37 -12.99 21.74 5.36
N TRP A 38 -11.87 22.22 5.90
CA TRP A 38 -11.43 23.61 5.73
C TRP A 38 -11.18 23.94 4.26
N ALA A 39 -10.49 23.05 3.52
CA ALA A 39 -10.25 23.23 2.10
C ALA A 39 -11.56 23.27 1.31
N GLY A 40 -12.52 22.38 1.61
CA GLY A 40 -13.83 22.37 0.96
C GLY A 40 -14.71 23.58 1.31
N ALA A 41 -14.83 23.91 2.59
CA ALA A 41 -15.78 24.93 3.06
C ALA A 41 -15.29 26.36 2.85
N PHE A 42 -14.00 26.62 3.07
CA PHE A 42 -13.47 27.98 3.12
C PHE A 42 -12.55 28.30 1.94
N LEU A 43 -11.78 27.32 1.45
CA LEU A 43 -10.84 27.56 0.36
C LEU A 43 -11.48 27.41 -1.02
N PHE A 44 -12.37 26.43 -1.21
CA PHE A 44 -13.00 26.18 -2.51
C PHE A 44 -13.75 27.41 -3.09
N PRO A 45 -14.51 28.20 -2.31
CA PRO A 45 -15.20 29.37 -2.85
C PRO A 45 -14.27 30.46 -3.41
N VAL A 46 -13.03 30.53 -2.93
CA VAL A 46 -12.06 31.58 -3.30
C VAL A 46 -10.95 31.08 -4.24
N MET A 47 -10.51 29.83 -4.06
CA MET A 47 -9.45 29.20 -4.85
C MET A 47 -9.81 27.73 -5.16
N PRO A 48 -10.77 27.47 -6.07
CA PRO A 48 -11.30 26.13 -6.33
C PRO A 48 -10.22 25.09 -6.68
N ALA A 49 -9.31 25.44 -7.59
CA ALA A 49 -8.27 24.53 -8.04
C ALA A 49 -7.32 24.11 -6.90
N LEU A 50 -6.87 25.07 -6.08
CA LEU A 50 -6.00 24.77 -4.95
C LEU A 50 -6.74 23.94 -3.89
N ALA A 51 -8.01 24.28 -3.60
CA ALA A 51 -8.83 23.51 -2.68
C ALA A 51 -8.97 22.05 -3.08
N LEU A 52 -9.27 21.77 -4.36
CA LEU A 52 -9.36 20.39 -4.87
C LEU A 52 -8.04 19.63 -4.75
N VAL A 53 -6.90 20.27 -5.02
CA VAL A 53 -5.57 19.67 -4.83
C VAL A 53 -5.33 19.33 -3.36
N LEU A 54 -5.58 20.28 -2.44
CA LEU A 54 -5.39 20.06 -1.00
C LEU A 54 -6.33 18.98 -0.46
N MET A 55 -7.58 18.95 -0.91
CA MET A 55 -8.52 17.88 -0.59
C MET A 55 -8.03 16.53 -1.12
N GLY A 56 -7.41 16.47 -2.30
CA GLY A 56 -6.80 15.24 -2.80
C GLY A 56 -5.61 14.74 -1.97
N ILE A 57 -4.78 15.66 -1.46
CA ILE A 57 -3.74 15.30 -0.48
C ILE A 57 -4.36 14.76 0.80
N ALA A 58 -5.47 15.36 1.27
CA ALA A 58 -6.20 14.86 2.43
C ALA A 58 -6.80 13.46 2.19
N VAL A 59 -7.31 13.18 0.99
CA VAL A 59 -7.78 11.83 0.61
C VAL A 59 -6.64 10.81 0.66
N ALA A 60 -5.45 11.16 0.16
CA ALA A 60 -4.28 10.29 0.27
C ALA A 60 -3.90 10.04 1.74
N LEU A 61 -3.82 11.09 2.56
CA LEU A 61 -3.52 10.96 4.00
C LEU A 61 -4.58 10.08 4.70
N HIS A 62 -5.86 10.27 4.38
CA HIS A 62 -6.96 9.48 4.93
C HIS A 62 -6.84 8.00 4.56
N SER A 63 -6.46 7.67 3.32
CA SER A 63 -6.19 6.30 2.92
C SER A 63 -5.02 5.69 3.72
N SER A 64 -3.93 6.44 3.96
CA SER A 64 -2.86 6.00 4.86
C SER A 64 -3.33 5.82 6.31
N LEU A 65 -4.23 6.69 6.81
CA LEU A 65 -4.81 6.56 8.15
C LEU A 65 -5.77 5.36 8.25
N GLN A 66 -6.50 5.03 7.18
CA GLN A 66 -7.29 3.81 7.11
C GLN A 66 -6.40 2.57 7.19
N HIS A 67 -5.26 2.59 6.49
CA HIS A 67 -4.23 1.55 6.58
C HIS A 67 -3.65 1.41 8.01
N GLU A 68 -3.32 2.52 8.66
CA GLU A 68 -2.87 2.51 10.06
C GLU A 68 -3.97 1.94 10.99
N ALA A 69 -5.23 2.33 10.76
CA ALA A 69 -6.34 1.90 11.60
C ALA A 69 -6.67 0.40 11.47
N LEU A 70 -6.56 -0.17 10.28
CA LEU A 70 -6.80 -1.61 10.06
C LEU A 70 -5.76 -2.50 10.75
N HIS A 71 -4.58 -1.96 11.06
CA HIS A 71 -3.51 -2.63 11.83
C HIS A 71 -3.67 -2.51 13.35
N GLY A 72 -4.72 -1.82 13.81
CA GLY A 72 -5.08 -1.77 15.23
C GLY A 72 -4.65 -0.49 15.94
N HIS A 73 -4.46 0.60 15.21
CA HIS A 73 -4.17 1.93 15.74
C HIS A 73 -5.40 2.87 15.61
N PRO A 74 -5.56 3.92 16.42
CA PRO A 74 -4.71 4.35 17.54
C PRO A 74 -5.05 3.68 18.87
N THR A 75 -6.05 2.80 18.90
CA THR A 75 -6.53 2.14 20.12
C THR A 75 -6.54 0.62 19.97
N ARG A 76 -6.58 -0.11 21.08
CA ARG A 76 -6.72 -1.58 21.05
C ARG A 76 -8.10 -2.07 20.61
N ILE A 77 -9.08 -1.17 20.52
CA ILE A 77 -10.47 -1.51 20.23
C ILE A 77 -10.71 -1.26 18.75
N THR A 78 -10.77 -2.34 17.97
CA THR A 78 -10.94 -2.28 16.52
C THR A 78 -12.16 -1.46 16.08
N GLY A 79 -13.28 -1.56 16.80
CA GLY A 79 -14.49 -0.78 16.48
C GLY A 79 -14.31 0.73 16.67
N VAL A 80 -13.50 1.16 17.65
CA VAL A 80 -13.18 2.58 17.85
C VAL A 80 -12.28 3.07 16.72
N ASN A 81 -11.27 2.29 16.34
CA ASN A 81 -10.39 2.65 15.23
C ASN A 81 -11.17 2.79 13.91
N GLU A 82 -12.05 1.82 13.62
CA GLU A 82 -12.96 1.88 12.47
C GLU A 82 -13.84 3.13 12.52
N ALA A 83 -14.44 3.46 13.67
CA ALA A 83 -15.27 4.65 13.83
C ALA A 83 -14.50 5.94 13.54
N LEU A 84 -13.23 6.03 13.95
CA LEU A 84 -12.39 7.20 13.70
C LEU A 84 -12.11 7.44 12.21
N VAL A 85 -12.07 6.39 11.38
CA VAL A 85 -11.82 6.49 9.93
C VAL A 85 -13.06 6.13 9.08
N PHE A 86 -14.24 6.14 9.70
CA PHE A 86 -15.49 5.64 9.12
C PHE A 86 -15.97 6.47 7.93
N LEU A 87 -15.78 7.79 7.97
CA LEU A 87 -16.26 8.71 6.93
C LEU A 87 -15.37 8.62 5.68
N PRO A 88 -15.84 8.05 4.56
CA PRO A 88 -14.98 7.67 3.45
C PRO A 88 -14.82 8.83 2.46
N ILE A 89 -13.97 9.81 2.79
CA ILE A 89 -13.72 10.95 1.90
C ILE A 89 -13.08 10.55 0.55
N GLY A 90 -12.52 9.33 0.45
CA GLY A 90 -12.01 8.72 -0.79
C GLY A 90 -13.04 7.96 -1.64
N LEU A 91 -14.31 7.92 -1.23
CA LEU A 91 -15.49 7.40 -1.93
C LEU A 91 -15.56 5.91 -2.30
N PHE A 92 -14.51 5.30 -2.84
CA PHE A 92 -14.65 4.04 -3.59
C PHE A 92 -14.41 2.75 -2.81
N TYR A 93 -13.64 2.80 -1.71
CA TYR A 93 -13.19 1.60 -1.01
C TYR A 93 -13.83 1.46 0.38
N PRO A 94 -14.73 0.48 0.58
CA PRO A 94 -15.24 0.14 1.90
C PRO A 94 -14.11 -0.25 2.86
N TYR A 95 -14.02 0.41 4.02
CA TYR A 95 -12.96 0.19 5.01
C TYR A 95 -12.79 -1.29 5.38
N ARG A 96 -13.90 -2.02 5.61
CA ARG A 96 -13.83 -3.45 5.97
C ARG A 96 -13.35 -4.35 4.84
N ARG A 97 -13.63 -3.99 3.58
CA ARG A 97 -13.11 -4.72 2.42
C ARG A 97 -11.63 -4.46 2.29
N TYR A 98 -11.21 -3.20 2.38
CA TYR A 98 -9.80 -2.84 2.40
C TYR A 98 -9.06 -3.57 3.53
N LYS A 99 -9.59 -3.56 4.75
CA LYS A 99 -9.04 -4.31 5.88
C LYS A 99 -8.91 -5.81 5.58
N HIS A 100 -9.93 -6.44 5.03
CA HIS A 100 -9.91 -7.86 4.76
C HIS A 100 -8.87 -8.23 3.71
N THR A 101 -8.88 -7.55 2.55
CA THR A 101 -7.93 -7.82 1.47
C THR A 101 -6.51 -7.47 1.88
N HIS A 102 -6.31 -6.38 2.60
CA HIS A 102 -4.99 -5.98 3.05
C HIS A 102 -4.41 -6.94 4.09
N LEU A 103 -5.22 -7.44 5.04
CA LEU A 103 -4.73 -8.45 6.00
C LEU A 103 -4.41 -9.80 5.32
N GLN A 104 -5.09 -10.14 4.22
CA GLN A 104 -4.70 -11.26 3.38
C GLN A 104 -3.36 -11.00 2.68
N HIS A 105 -3.15 -9.78 2.18
CA HIS A 105 -1.90 -9.35 1.54
C HIS A 105 -0.67 -9.43 2.48
N HIS A 106 -0.85 -9.22 3.79
CA HIS A 106 0.23 -9.40 4.78
C HIS A 106 0.74 -10.85 4.95
N ALA A 107 0.20 -11.82 4.20
CA ALA A 107 0.75 -13.16 4.13
C ALA A 107 2.01 -13.19 3.22
N ASP A 108 3.16 -12.83 3.81
CA ASP A 108 4.46 -12.64 3.11
C ASP A 108 4.82 -13.72 2.07
N GLU A 109 4.55 -15.01 2.36
CA GLU A 109 4.87 -16.13 1.45
C GLU A 109 4.12 -16.06 0.11
N ARG A 110 2.93 -15.48 0.11
CA ARG A 110 2.02 -15.39 -1.04
C ARG A 110 2.10 -14.06 -1.78
N LEU A 111 2.88 -13.10 -1.27
CA LEU A 111 3.09 -11.82 -1.93
C LEU A 111 3.45 -12.02 -3.39
N THR A 112 2.83 -11.21 -4.25
CA THR A 112 2.95 -11.20 -5.71
C THR A 112 2.22 -12.31 -6.48
N ASP A 113 1.68 -13.34 -5.83
CA ASP A 113 0.88 -14.36 -6.52
C ASP A 113 -0.41 -13.74 -7.12
N PRO A 114 -0.68 -13.91 -8.43
CA PRO A 114 -1.85 -13.31 -9.08
C PRO A 114 -3.24 -13.70 -8.53
N TYR A 115 -3.35 -14.82 -7.82
CA TYR A 115 -4.62 -15.34 -7.29
C TYR A 115 -4.71 -15.19 -5.77
N ASP A 116 -3.60 -15.36 -5.06
CA ASP A 116 -3.59 -15.35 -3.60
C ASP A 116 -3.34 -13.96 -2.98
N ASP A 117 -2.62 -13.08 -3.68
CA ASP A 117 -2.34 -11.72 -3.24
C ASP A 117 -3.31 -10.71 -3.90
N PRO A 118 -4.27 -10.16 -3.14
CA PRO A 118 -5.27 -9.24 -3.68
C PRO A 118 -4.68 -7.87 -4.10
N GLU A 119 -3.44 -7.56 -3.71
CA GLU A 119 -2.72 -6.35 -4.11
C GLU A 119 -1.62 -6.66 -5.16
N SER A 120 -1.60 -7.88 -5.72
CA SER A 120 -0.65 -8.24 -6.78
C SER A 120 -0.89 -7.44 -8.05
N TYR A 121 0.20 -6.90 -8.59
CA TYR A 121 0.21 -6.28 -9.93
C TYR A 121 0.63 -7.23 -11.05
N TYR A 122 0.78 -8.52 -10.72
CA TYR A 122 0.97 -9.56 -11.71
C TYR A 122 -0.35 -10.19 -12.14
N ARG A 123 -0.32 -10.78 -13.33
CA ARG A 123 -1.40 -11.62 -13.87
C ARG A 123 -0.87 -13.02 -14.14
N ALA A 124 -1.72 -14.01 -13.96
CA ALA A 124 -1.48 -15.35 -14.45
C ALA A 124 -1.35 -15.33 -15.99
N LEU A 125 -0.54 -16.23 -16.55
CA LEU A 125 -0.29 -16.26 -17.99
C LEU A 125 -1.58 -16.57 -18.78
N THR A 126 -2.38 -17.52 -18.28
CA THR A 126 -3.65 -17.94 -18.86
C THR A 126 -4.64 -16.78 -18.95
N ASP A 127 -4.83 -16.05 -17.84
CA ASP A 127 -5.65 -14.84 -17.79
C ASP A 127 -5.14 -13.78 -18.76
N TRP A 128 -3.83 -13.57 -18.79
CA TRP A 128 -3.21 -12.60 -19.67
C TRP A 128 -3.46 -12.92 -21.15
N GLN A 129 -3.35 -14.19 -21.55
CA GLN A 129 -3.51 -14.60 -22.94
C GLN A 129 -4.89 -14.24 -23.49
N VAL A 130 -5.94 -14.41 -22.70
CA VAL A 130 -7.33 -14.13 -23.10
C VAL A 130 -7.74 -12.66 -22.99
N LEU A 131 -6.91 -11.79 -22.40
CA LEU A 131 -7.23 -10.36 -22.29
C LEU A 131 -7.23 -9.65 -23.66
N PRO A 132 -8.20 -8.74 -23.90
CA PRO A 132 -8.20 -7.84 -25.05
C PRO A 132 -6.91 -7.03 -25.17
N SER A 133 -6.46 -6.80 -26.41
CA SER A 133 -5.20 -6.07 -26.69
C SER A 133 -5.15 -4.68 -26.06
N ILE A 134 -6.29 -3.97 -26.00
CA ILE A 134 -6.35 -2.66 -25.35
C ILE A 134 -6.06 -2.73 -23.85
N LEU A 135 -6.60 -3.73 -23.15
CA LEU A 135 -6.33 -3.94 -21.73
C LEU A 135 -4.87 -4.37 -21.50
N LYS A 136 -4.32 -5.18 -22.39
CA LYS A 136 -2.88 -5.53 -22.35
C LYS A 136 -2.01 -4.28 -22.45
N THR A 137 -2.31 -3.35 -23.35
CA THR A 137 -1.60 -2.08 -23.49
C THR A 137 -1.75 -1.20 -22.24
N LEU A 138 -2.97 -1.06 -21.71
CA LEU A 138 -3.22 -0.28 -20.49
C LEU A 138 -2.47 -0.87 -19.29
N LEU A 139 -2.48 -2.18 -19.09
CA LEU A 139 -1.77 -2.82 -17.98
C LEU A 139 -0.25 -2.69 -18.11
N ARG A 140 0.29 -2.76 -19.33
CA ARG A 140 1.72 -2.48 -19.56
C ARG A 140 2.08 -1.04 -19.23
N TRP A 141 1.27 -0.08 -19.67
CA TRP A 141 1.45 1.33 -19.33
C TRP A 141 1.37 1.53 -17.81
N ASN A 142 0.40 0.92 -17.15
CA ASN A 142 0.22 0.94 -15.70
C ASN A 142 1.41 0.34 -14.90
N ASN A 143 2.29 -0.45 -15.54
CA ASN A 143 3.54 -0.93 -14.95
C ASN A 143 4.72 0.04 -15.13
N THR A 144 4.52 1.20 -15.75
CA THR A 144 5.38 2.39 -15.57
C THR A 144 4.83 3.25 -14.41
N LEU A 145 5.66 4.07 -13.77
CA LEU A 145 5.19 4.94 -12.69
C LEU A 145 4.24 6.02 -13.21
N LEU A 146 4.52 6.64 -14.37
CA LEU A 146 3.60 7.65 -14.94
C LEU A 146 2.27 7.03 -15.36
N GLY A 147 2.28 5.81 -15.89
CA GLY A 147 1.04 5.08 -16.15
C GLY A 147 0.29 4.72 -14.87
N ARG A 148 1.02 4.29 -13.83
CA ARG A 148 0.44 3.98 -12.53
C ARG A 148 -0.31 5.15 -11.92
N ILE A 149 0.28 6.34 -11.92
CA ILE A 149 -0.37 7.52 -11.33
C ILE A 149 -1.45 8.12 -12.26
N SER A 150 -1.34 7.94 -13.58
CA SER A 150 -2.26 8.55 -14.54
C SER A 150 -3.52 7.71 -14.80
N ILE A 151 -3.40 6.40 -15.04
CA ILE A 151 -4.53 5.51 -15.34
C ILE A 151 -4.79 4.45 -14.26
N GLY A 152 -3.82 4.24 -13.36
CA GLY A 152 -3.91 3.22 -12.33
C GLY A 152 -5.14 3.35 -11.42
N PRO A 153 -5.50 4.54 -10.91
CA PRO A 153 -6.72 4.70 -10.11
C PRO A 153 -7.98 4.23 -10.82
N ALA A 154 -8.14 4.58 -12.11
CA ALA A 154 -9.29 4.12 -12.90
C ALA A 154 -9.32 2.59 -13.05
N LEU A 155 -8.16 1.97 -13.33
CA LEU A 155 -8.04 0.51 -13.43
C LEU A 155 -8.33 -0.19 -12.09
N MET A 156 -7.79 0.35 -10.98
CA MET A 156 -7.97 -0.20 -9.64
C MET A 156 -9.43 -0.12 -9.18
N ILE A 157 -10.07 1.06 -9.31
CA ILE A 157 -11.49 1.23 -8.97
C ILE A 157 -12.34 0.28 -9.80
N THR A 158 -12.12 0.22 -11.12
CA THR A 158 -12.93 -0.63 -12.00
C THR A 158 -12.76 -2.10 -11.68
N GLY A 159 -11.52 -2.57 -11.50
CA GLY A 159 -11.22 -3.95 -11.13
C GLY A 159 -11.85 -4.34 -9.78
N PHE A 160 -11.71 -3.46 -8.78
CA PHE A 160 -12.29 -3.64 -7.45
C PHE A 160 -13.82 -3.70 -7.50
N LEU A 161 -14.48 -2.76 -8.18
CA LEU A 161 -15.95 -2.77 -8.26
C LEU A 161 -16.50 -4.02 -8.99
N ILE A 162 -15.79 -4.51 -10.01
CA ILE A 162 -16.15 -5.74 -10.71
C ILE A 162 -16.02 -6.96 -9.78
N SER A 163 -14.93 -7.07 -9.02
CA SER A 163 -14.75 -8.19 -8.08
C SER A 163 -15.80 -8.14 -6.97
N GLU A 164 -16.04 -6.97 -6.39
CA GLU A 164 -17.04 -6.79 -5.33
C GLU A 164 -18.47 -7.10 -5.81
N LEU A 165 -18.82 -6.73 -7.06
CA LEU A 165 -20.12 -7.08 -7.63
C LEU A 165 -20.30 -8.60 -7.81
N ARG A 166 -19.23 -9.32 -8.15
CA ARG A 166 -19.27 -10.80 -8.24
C ARG A 166 -19.53 -11.41 -6.87
N GLU A 167 -18.81 -10.97 -5.83
CA GLU A 167 -19.01 -11.46 -4.46
C GLU A 167 -20.40 -11.14 -3.91
N LEU A 168 -20.92 -9.93 -4.18
CA LEU A 168 -22.28 -9.54 -3.80
C LEU A 168 -23.33 -10.43 -4.49
N ARG A 169 -23.14 -10.77 -5.77
CA ARG A 169 -24.02 -11.68 -6.52
C ARG A 169 -23.91 -13.12 -6.03
N ALA A 170 -22.73 -13.53 -5.57
CA ALA A 170 -22.52 -14.82 -4.91
C ALA A 170 -23.15 -14.90 -3.51
N GLY A 171 -23.65 -13.77 -2.97
CA GLY A 171 -24.37 -13.72 -1.71
C GLY A 171 -23.46 -13.60 -0.48
N ASP A 172 -22.21 -13.13 -0.65
CA ASP A 172 -21.30 -12.93 0.47
C ASP A 172 -21.86 -11.89 1.46
N ARG A 173 -22.17 -12.36 2.68
CA ARG A 173 -22.76 -11.55 3.74
C ARG A 173 -21.78 -10.52 4.31
N GLN A 174 -20.49 -10.85 4.38
CA GLN A 174 -19.46 -9.94 4.88
C GLN A 174 -19.24 -8.79 3.90
N VAL A 175 -19.19 -9.09 2.61
CA VAL A 175 -19.11 -8.08 1.55
C VAL A 175 -20.31 -7.16 1.60
N ARG A 176 -21.52 -7.73 1.65
CA ARG A 176 -22.75 -6.93 1.78
C ARG A 176 -22.73 -6.02 3.01
N SER A 177 -22.34 -6.54 4.17
CA SER A 177 -22.25 -5.73 5.40
C SER A 177 -21.25 -4.58 5.25
N ALA A 178 -20.08 -4.84 4.65
CA ALA A 178 -19.07 -3.81 4.44
C ALA A 178 -19.58 -2.68 3.54
N TRP A 179 -20.29 -3.02 2.46
CA TRP A 179 -20.91 -2.04 1.58
C TRP A 179 -22.03 -1.25 2.25
N LEU A 180 -22.88 -1.88 3.07
CA LEU A 180 -23.92 -1.16 3.83
C LEU A 180 -23.31 -0.13 4.78
N GLN A 181 -22.22 -0.47 5.46
CA GLN A 181 -21.53 0.47 6.35
C GLN A 181 -20.83 1.58 5.59
N HIS A 182 -20.22 1.26 4.45
CA HIS A 182 -19.63 2.26 3.56
C HIS A 182 -20.67 3.25 3.04
N LEU A 183 -21.84 2.76 2.61
CA LEU A 183 -22.96 3.62 2.19
C LEU A 183 -23.47 4.48 3.34
N ALA A 184 -23.53 3.96 4.56
CA ALA A 184 -23.87 4.74 5.75
C ALA A 184 -22.85 5.86 6.03
N GLY A 185 -21.56 5.62 5.80
CA GLY A 185 -20.52 6.64 5.89
C GLY A 185 -20.54 7.66 4.74
N LEU A 186 -20.92 7.23 3.53
CA LEU A 186 -21.11 8.13 2.38
C LEU A 186 -22.31 9.06 2.55
N LEU A 187 -23.36 8.61 3.24
CA LEU A 187 -24.60 9.37 3.44
C LEU A 187 -24.37 10.81 3.94
N PRO A 188 -23.52 11.09 4.95
CA PRO A 188 -23.16 12.46 5.33
C PRO A 188 -22.12 13.11 4.40
N ILE A 189 -21.19 12.34 3.83
CA ILE A 189 -20.09 12.89 3.01
C ILE A 189 -20.61 13.49 1.69
N LEU A 190 -21.56 12.85 1.02
CA LEU A 190 -22.08 13.34 -0.27
C LEU A 190 -22.80 14.70 -0.14
N PRO A 191 -23.70 14.93 0.84
CA PRO A 191 -24.29 16.24 1.10
C PRO A 191 -23.26 17.29 1.54
N ILE A 192 -22.25 16.92 2.34
CA ILE A 192 -21.19 17.88 2.73
C ILE A 192 -20.47 18.40 1.48
N ILE A 193 -20.07 17.50 0.57
CA ILE A 193 -19.38 17.90 -0.67
C ILE A 193 -20.31 18.73 -1.57
N SER A 194 -21.53 18.26 -1.81
CA SER A 194 -22.42 18.86 -2.81
C SER A 194 -23.16 20.10 -2.33
N LEU A 195 -23.67 20.09 -1.09
CA LEU A 195 -24.51 21.15 -0.55
C LEU A 195 -23.72 22.12 0.33
N THR A 196 -22.82 21.62 1.19
CA THR A 196 -22.05 22.50 2.08
C THR A 196 -20.90 23.18 1.34
N PHE A 197 -20.10 22.43 0.58
CA PHE A 197 -18.98 23.01 -0.17
C PHE A 197 -19.38 23.55 -1.55
N GLY A 198 -20.55 23.14 -2.08
CA GLY A 198 -21.00 23.50 -3.43
C GLY A 198 -20.18 22.84 -4.53
N ILE A 199 -19.46 21.74 -4.24
CA ILE A 199 -18.61 21.04 -5.20
C ILE A 199 -19.45 19.97 -5.91
N PRO A 200 -19.56 19.98 -7.26
CA PRO A 200 -20.18 18.87 -7.97
C PRO A 200 -19.48 17.54 -7.66
N LEU A 201 -20.25 16.50 -7.33
CA LEU A 201 -19.70 15.20 -6.91
C LEU A 201 -18.76 14.59 -7.98
N TRP A 202 -19.10 14.74 -9.26
CA TRP A 202 -18.25 14.27 -10.35
C TRP A 202 -16.91 15.00 -10.39
N LEU A 203 -16.91 16.32 -10.13
CA LEU A 203 -15.69 17.13 -10.11
C LEU A 203 -14.79 16.67 -8.97
N TYR A 204 -15.34 16.54 -7.76
CA TYR A 204 -14.62 16.01 -6.60
C TYR A 204 -14.03 14.60 -6.85
N ALA A 205 -14.79 13.72 -7.49
CA ALA A 205 -14.35 12.36 -7.82
C ALA A 205 -13.17 12.34 -8.82
N ILE A 206 -13.25 13.09 -9.93
CA ILE A 206 -12.19 13.08 -10.95
C ILE A 206 -10.97 13.92 -10.57
N THR A 207 -11.08 14.80 -9.56
CA THR A 207 -9.98 15.66 -9.10
C THR A 207 -9.41 15.17 -7.78
N SER A 208 -10.03 15.51 -6.65
CA SER A 208 -9.54 15.22 -5.31
C SER A 208 -9.39 13.71 -5.07
N VAL A 209 -10.42 12.91 -5.36
CA VAL A 209 -10.36 11.46 -5.12
C VAL A 209 -9.34 10.80 -6.04
N TYR A 210 -9.38 11.13 -7.34
CA TYR A 210 -8.43 10.61 -8.30
C TYR A 210 -6.98 10.95 -7.91
N LEU A 211 -6.70 12.21 -7.58
CA LEU A 211 -5.39 12.67 -7.13
C LEU A 211 -4.94 11.93 -5.86
N GLY A 212 -5.83 11.76 -4.88
CA GLY A 212 -5.51 11.04 -3.65
C GLY A 212 -5.10 9.59 -3.93
N LEU A 213 -5.82 8.90 -4.80
CA LEU A 213 -5.48 7.55 -5.23
C LEU A 213 -4.19 7.52 -6.05
N SER A 214 -3.95 8.49 -6.94
CA SER A 214 -2.69 8.62 -7.68
C SER A 214 -1.49 8.81 -6.74
N LEU A 215 -1.64 9.59 -5.68
CA LEU A 215 -0.59 9.79 -4.67
C LEU A 215 -0.29 8.49 -3.91
N ILE A 216 -1.33 7.76 -3.47
CA ILE A 216 -1.15 6.43 -2.84
C ILE A 216 -0.54 5.42 -3.82
N ALA A 217 -0.85 5.53 -5.12
CA ALA A 217 -0.29 4.67 -6.14
C ALA A 217 1.24 4.83 -6.27
N ILE A 218 1.83 5.99 -5.92
CA ILE A 218 3.29 6.17 -5.87
C ILE A 218 3.93 5.22 -4.85
N ARG A 219 3.29 5.07 -3.68
CA ARG A 219 3.75 4.17 -2.62
C ARG A 219 3.67 2.73 -3.09
N SER A 220 2.45 2.29 -3.43
CA SER A 220 2.16 0.90 -3.81
C SER A 220 2.85 0.43 -5.09
N TYR A 221 3.21 1.32 -6.00
CA TYR A 221 3.89 0.97 -7.25
C TYR A 221 5.14 0.11 -7.03
N CYS A 222 5.94 0.49 -6.04
CA CYS A 222 7.20 -0.18 -5.73
C CYS A 222 7.15 -1.06 -4.49
N GLU A 223 6.00 -1.21 -3.83
CA GLU A 223 5.91 -1.97 -2.57
C GLU A 223 6.38 -3.41 -2.74
N HIS A 224 5.98 -4.07 -3.85
CA HIS A 224 6.33 -5.47 -4.09
C HIS A 224 6.94 -5.74 -5.47
N GLN A 225 7.90 -6.66 -5.51
CA GLN A 225 8.47 -7.26 -6.72
C GLN A 225 8.56 -8.77 -6.55
N TRP A 226 8.72 -9.51 -7.65
CA TRP A 226 8.97 -10.94 -7.52
C TRP A 226 10.40 -11.15 -7.02
N SER A 227 10.54 -12.07 -6.06
CA SER A 227 11.82 -12.62 -5.62
C SER A 227 11.58 -14.07 -5.18
N GLU A 228 12.54 -14.95 -5.46
CA GLU A 228 12.56 -16.33 -4.95
C GLU A 228 12.46 -16.36 -3.42
N ARG A 229 13.08 -15.37 -2.76
CA ARG A 229 13.01 -15.20 -1.30
C ARG A 229 11.84 -14.27 -0.98
N PRO A 230 10.82 -14.72 -0.19
CA PRO A 230 9.68 -13.88 0.17
C PRO A 230 10.08 -12.52 0.76
N ASP A 231 11.12 -12.49 1.60
CA ASP A 231 11.61 -11.25 2.20
C ASP A 231 12.15 -10.24 1.16
N GLY A 232 12.72 -10.73 0.05
CA GLY A 232 13.22 -9.88 -1.04
C GLY A 232 12.13 -9.27 -1.91
N ARG A 233 10.86 -9.58 -1.65
CA ARG A 233 9.72 -9.06 -2.41
C ARG A 233 9.34 -7.65 -1.99
N THR A 234 9.63 -7.24 -0.75
CA THR A 234 9.09 -5.99 -0.19
C THR A 234 10.13 -4.88 -0.06
N ILE A 235 9.79 -3.68 -0.50
CA ILE A 235 10.72 -2.55 -0.61
C ILE A 235 11.02 -1.85 0.73
N ILE A 236 12.17 -1.15 0.75
CA ILE A 236 12.46 -0.04 1.65
C ILE A 236 12.79 1.21 0.84
N VAL A 237 12.12 2.32 1.09
CA VAL A 237 12.48 3.65 0.56
C VAL A 237 12.90 4.53 1.74
N GLU A 238 14.14 5.03 1.76
CA GLU A 238 14.72 5.57 3.00
C GLU A 238 14.33 7.02 3.33
N ASN A 239 14.61 7.96 2.42
CA ASN A 239 14.47 9.39 2.65
C ASN A 239 13.40 9.95 1.71
N SER A 240 12.21 10.29 2.21
CA SER A 240 11.20 10.86 1.33
C SER A 240 10.41 12.00 1.97
N ILE A 241 10.21 13.05 1.18
CA ILE A 241 9.26 14.13 1.48
C ILE A 241 7.80 13.62 1.54
N LEU A 242 7.52 12.47 0.92
CA LEU A 242 6.19 11.82 0.94
C LEU A 242 6.02 10.89 2.14
N ALA A 243 7.08 10.63 2.92
CA ALA A 243 7.01 9.72 4.06
C ALA A 243 5.91 10.09 5.06
N PRO A 244 5.69 11.37 5.43
CA PRO A 244 4.58 11.75 6.31
C PRO A 244 3.20 11.45 5.70
N LEU A 245 3.03 11.65 4.40
CA LEU A 245 1.77 11.36 3.70
C LEU A 245 1.45 9.86 3.72
N PHE A 246 2.49 9.02 3.66
CA PHE A 246 2.38 7.57 3.70
C PHE A 246 2.49 6.99 5.10
N LEU A 247 2.57 7.82 6.14
CA LEU A 247 2.77 7.39 7.53
C LEU A 247 3.97 6.44 7.65
N ASN A 248 5.10 6.85 7.07
CA ASN A 248 6.35 6.09 7.02
C ASN A 248 6.26 4.67 6.41
N ASN A 249 5.15 4.29 5.76
CA ASN A 249 5.01 3.01 5.06
C ASN A 249 5.91 2.89 3.83
N ASN A 250 6.64 3.95 3.47
CA ASN A 250 7.78 3.85 2.56
C ASN A 250 8.87 2.88 3.09
N LEU A 251 8.92 2.62 4.41
CA LEU A 251 9.71 1.56 5.03
C LEU A 251 8.93 0.23 5.04
N HIS A 252 8.35 -0.14 3.90
CA HIS A 252 7.27 -1.14 3.82
C HIS A 252 7.68 -2.52 4.33
N PHE A 253 8.91 -2.96 4.08
CA PHE A 253 9.41 -4.22 4.63
C PHE A 253 9.45 -4.26 6.16
N VAL A 254 9.82 -3.13 6.80
CA VAL A 254 9.79 -3.03 8.27
C VAL A 254 8.36 -3.13 8.77
N HIS A 255 7.42 -2.49 8.07
CA HIS A 255 6.00 -2.57 8.36
C HIS A 255 5.46 -4.01 8.22
N HIS A 256 5.78 -4.73 7.13
CA HIS A 256 5.39 -6.15 6.96
C HIS A 256 5.90 -7.05 8.10
N LYS A 257 7.13 -6.83 8.56
CA LYS A 257 7.69 -7.61 9.69
C LYS A 257 7.16 -7.17 11.05
N GLN A 258 6.67 -5.94 11.18
CA GLN A 258 6.17 -5.36 12.43
C GLN A 258 4.88 -4.56 12.20
N PRO A 259 3.77 -5.21 11.77
CA PRO A 259 2.58 -4.50 11.28
C PRO A 259 1.83 -3.71 12.36
N ARG A 260 2.06 -4.05 13.64
CA ARG A 260 1.49 -3.36 14.80
C ARG A 260 2.39 -2.26 15.39
N ALA A 261 3.52 -1.96 14.74
CA ALA A 261 4.32 -0.80 15.11
C ALA A 261 3.63 0.45 14.58
N ALA A 262 3.42 1.44 15.46
CA ALA A 262 2.79 2.68 15.04
C ALA A 262 3.67 3.39 14.00
N TRP A 263 3.04 4.07 13.05
CA TRP A 263 3.74 4.68 11.92
C TRP A 263 4.93 5.58 12.29
N TYR A 264 4.84 6.32 13.39
CA TYR A 264 5.90 7.22 13.86
C TYR A 264 7.09 6.48 14.50
N GLU A 265 6.95 5.18 14.80
CA GLU A 265 8.01 4.32 15.35
C GLU A 265 8.86 3.68 14.24
N LEU A 266 8.30 3.46 13.05
CA LEU A 266 8.96 2.80 11.91
C LEU A 266 10.35 3.39 11.58
N PRO A 267 10.55 4.73 11.52
CA PRO A 267 11.87 5.27 11.23
C PRO A 267 12.92 4.94 12.28
N ALA A 268 12.55 4.88 13.56
CA ALA A 268 13.47 4.52 14.63
C ALA A 268 13.82 3.02 14.58
N LEU A 269 12.83 2.16 14.35
CA LEU A 269 13.01 0.71 14.18
C LEU A 269 13.93 0.39 13.00
N TYR A 270 13.77 1.11 11.89
CA TYR A 270 14.63 0.97 10.73
C TYR A 270 16.06 1.40 11.04
N ARG A 271 16.26 2.62 11.56
CA ARG A 271 17.61 3.16 11.84
C ARG A 271 18.39 2.31 12.82
N ALA A 272 17.74 1.74 13.84
CA ALA A 272 18.40 0.92 14.85
C ALA A 272 19.10 -0.32 14.28
N ARG A 273 18.59 -0.89 13.18
CA ARG A 273 19.08 -2.13 12.56
C ARG A 273 19.13 -2.04 11.04
N ARG A 274 19.50 -0.86 10.52
CA ARG A 274 19.40 -0.51 9.09
C ARG A 274 19.99 -1.59 8.18
N GLU A 275 21.22 -2.00 8.44
CA GLU A 275 21.91 -2.98 7.60
C GLU A 275 21.27 -4.38 7.66
N GLU A 276 20.71 -4.75 8.80
CA GLU A 276 20.00 -6.03 8.96
C GLU A 276 18.74 -6.05 8.12
N TRP A 277 17.94 -4.98 8.17
CA TRP A 277 16.74 -4.82 7.33
C TRP A 277 17.07 -4.94 5.84
N GLN A 278 18.13 -4.26 5.39
CA GLN A 278 18.55 -4.30 3.98
C GLN A 278 19.09 -5.67 3.56
N ARG A 279 19.77 -6.39 4.46
CA ARG A 279 20.21 -7.76 4.17
C ARG A 279 19.03 -8.72 4.09
N MET A 280 18.03 -8.56 4.96
CA MET A 280 16.85 -9.42 4.98
C MET A 280 16.01 -9.28 3.70
N ASN A 281 15.80 -8.06 3.20
CA ASN A 281 15.04 -7.84 1.96
C ASN A 281 15.88 -7.93 0.67
N ASP A 282 17.01 -8.64 0.71
CA ASP A 282 17.96 -8.83 -0.41
C ASP A 282 18.42 -7.52 -1.08
N GLY A 283 18.39 -6.41 -0.35
CA GLY A 283 18.83 -5.09 -0.82
C GLY A 283 17.80 -4.39 -1.70
N TYR A 284 16.51 -4.75 -1.65
CA TYR A 284 15.45 -4.03 -2.37
C TYR A 284 15.18 -2.66 -1.72
N VAL A 285 16.08 -1.71 -1.99
CA VAL A 285 16.16 -0.42 -1.29
C VAL A 285 16.31 0.71 -2.31
N PHE A 286 15.53 1.77 -2.13
CA PHE A 286 15.70 3.04 -2.84
C PHE A 286 16.00 4.16 -1.85
N ARG A 287 16.83 5.10 -2.24
CA ARG A 287 17.19 6.26 -1.40
C ARG A 287 15.99 7.16 -1.17
N ASN A 288 15.15 7.33 -2.18
CA ASN A 288 13.98 8.21 -2.18
C ASN A 288 13.04 7.87 -3.36
N TYR A 289 11.81 8.39 -3.35
CA TYR A 289 10.88 8.22 -4.48
C TYR A 289 11.33 8.96 -5.76
N PHE A 290 12.28 9.89 -5.69
CA PHE A 290 12.85 10.49 -6.90
C PHE A 290 13.73 9.50 -7.68
N GLU A 291 14.44 8.61 -6.98
CA GLU A 291 15.17 7.50 -7.59
C GLU A 291 14.21 6.51 -8.26
N VAL A 292 13.08 6.20 -7.60
CA VAL A 292 12.00 5.40 -8.18
C VAL A 292 11.45 6.06 -9.44
N LEU A 293 11.15 7.37 -9.39
CA LEU A 293 10.70 8.14 -10.53
C LEU A 293 11.72 8.12 -11.67
N ARG A 294 13.01 8.35 -11.39
CA ARG A 294 14.06 8.34 -12.40
C ARG A 294 14.20 6.96 -13.06
N ALA A 295 14.08 5.89 -12.29
CA ALA A 295 14.17 4.53 -12.80
C ALA A 295 12.97 4.14 -13.66
N PHE A 296 11.75 4.53 -13.23
CA PHE A 296 10.52 3.93 -13.72
C PHE A 296 9.46 4.89 -14.23
N ALA A 297 9.75 6.19 -14.40
CA ALA A 297 8.78 7.16 -14.94
C ALA A 297 8.09 6.63 -16.21
N LEU A 298 8.89 6.16 -17.17
CA LEU A 298 8.44 5.58 -18.44
C LEU A 298 8.93 4.15 -18.67
N SER A 299 9.80 3.64 -17.79
CA SER A 299 10.29 2.26 -17.86
C SER A 299 9.32 1.34 -17.11
N VAL A 300 8.99 0.21 -17.73
CA VAL A 300 8.22 -0.85 -17.07
C VAL A 300 9.08 -1.43 -15.95
N LYS A 301 8.56 -1.43 -14.71
CA LYS A 301 9.25 -1.99 -13.54
C LYS A 301 9.31 -3.51 -13.60
N GLU A 302 8.16 -4.15 -13.80
CA GLU A 302 8.00 -5.61 -13.85
C GLU A 302 7.07 -6.00 -15.01
N PRO A 303 7.24 -7.20 -15.62
CA PRO A 303 6.30 -7.70 -16.61
C PRO A 303 4.89 -7.83 -15.99
N VAL A 304 3.85 -7.67 -16.81
CA VAL A 304 2.47 -7.85 -16.33
C VAL A 304 2.21 -9.31 -15.98
N VAL A 305 2.74 -10.25 -16.77
CA VAL A 305 2.65 -11.68 -16.46
C VAL A 305 3.65 -12.00 -15.36
N HIS A 306 3.19 -12.74 -14.36
CA HIS A 306 4.07 -13.18 -13.28
C HIS A 306 5.26 -13.99 -13.85
N PRO A 307 6.51 -13.68 -13.46
CA PRO A 307 7.68 -14.30 -14.07
C PRO A 307 7.78 -15.80 -13.80
N VAL A 308 7.31 -16.29 -12.64
CA VAL A 308 7.46 -17.69 -12.19
C VAL A 308 6.12 -18.40 -11.94
N LEU A 309 5.34 -17.94 -10.96
CA LEU A 309 4.03 -18.47 -10.58
C LEU A 309 2.95 -18.34 -11.67
N GLN A 310 1.93 -19.21 -11.61
CA GLN A 310 0.69 -19.17 -12.41
C GLN A 310 0.89 -19.06 -13.94
N ARG A 311 1.76 -19.92 -14.51
CA ARG A 311 2.05 -19.93 -15.96
C ARG A 311 1.34 -21.03 -16.79
N GLY A 312 0.99 -22.20 -16.22
CA GLY A 312 0.31 -23.35 -16.87
C GLY A 312 1.11 -24.08 -17.97
N GLU A 313 1.12 -25.42 -18.14
CA GLU A 313 0.80 -26.60 -17.29
C GLU A 313 2.11 -27.41 -17.12
N ALA A 314 2.44 -28.07 -16.01
CA ALA A 314 1.66 -29.11 -15.35
C ALA A 314 1.74 -29.10 -13.82
N GLU A 315 0.67 -29.63 -13.21
CA GLU A 315 0.76 -30.54 -12.07
C GLU A 315 1.77 -31.66 -12.36
N THR A 316 3.03 -31.37 -12.13
CA THR A 316 3.97 -32.32 -11.53
C THR A 316 4.66 -31.50 -10.47
N ARG A 317 4.34 -31.76 -9.20
CA ARG A 317 5.21 -31.38 -8.10
C ARG A 317 6.59 -31.94 -8.48
N PRO A 318 7.60 -31.14 -8.86
CA PRO A 318 8.92 -31.68 -9.05
C PRO A 318 9.38 -32.09 -7.66
N GLU A 319 9.79 -33.35 -7.51
CA GLU A 319 10.76 -33.67 -6.48
C GLU A 319 11.81 -32.57 -6.44
N MET A 320 12.20 -32.16 -5.23
CA MET A 320 13.21 -31.13 -4.99
C MET A 320 14.44 -31.37 -5.89
N ILE A 321 14.52 -30.68 -7.02
CA ILE A 321 15.78 -30.44 -7.69
C ILE A 321 16.28 -29.14 -7.08
N ALA A 322 17.11 -29.31 -6.05
CA ALA A 322 17.95 -28.25 -5.56
C ALA A 322 18.81 -27.71 -6.72
N ASP A 323 18.95 -26.39 -6.75
CA ASP A 323 20.00 -25.66 -7.47
C ASP A 323 19.72 -25.21 -8.91
N GLN A 324 18.64 -24.44 -9.13
CA GLN A 324 18.58 -23.46 -10.22
C GLN A 324 17.91 -22.15 -9.75
N ALA A 325 18.45 -21.54 -8.70
CA ALA A 325 18.11 -20.17 -8.35
C ALA A 325 18.73 -19.21 -9.39
N PHE A 326 17.89 -18.60 -10.23
CA PHE A 326 18.27 -17.44 -11.01
C PHE A 326 18.80 -16.37 -10.06
N ARG A 327 20.11 -16.07 -10.12
CA ARG A 327 20.74 -15.04 -9.31
C ARG A 327 20.52 -13.68 -9.99
N PRO A 328 19.82 -12.72 -9.36
CA PRO A 328 19.72 -11.38 -9.90
C PRO A 328 21.13 -10.78 -10.06
N ARG A 329 21.32 -10.01 -11.14
CA ARG A 329 22.56 -9.24 -11.37
C ARG A 329 22.78 -8.33 -10.16
N ARG A 330 23.69 -8.71 -9.27
CA ARG A 330 24.20 -7.83 -8.23
C ARG A 330 24.90 -6.65 -8.92
N PHE A 331 24.28 -5.48 -8.88
CA PHE A 331 25.04 -4.25 -9.09
C PHE A 331 26.04 -4.14 -7.94
N ARG A 332 27.30 -4.53 -8.18
CA ARG A 332 28.40 -4.08 -7.34
C ARG A 332 28.45 -2.57 -7.48
N ILE A 333 28.10 -1.85 -6.42
CA ILE A 333 28.45 -0.45 -6.27
C ILE A 333 29.97 -0.41 -6.20
N ASN A 334 30.61 -0.14 -7.34
CA ASN A 334 32.03 0.14 -7.36
C ASN A 334 32.20 1.60 -6.95
N ILE A 335 32.85 1.80 -5.81
CA ILE A 335 33.26 3.11 -5.33
C ILE A 335 34.45 3.51 -6.19
N HIS A 336 34.20 3.98 -7.41
CA HIS A 336 35.04 4.80 -8.29
C HIS A 336 34.47 4.72 -9.72
N GLY A 337 34.20 5.89 -10.29
CA GLY A 337 33.40 6.08 -11.50
C GLY A 337 34.00 5.51 -12.79
N GLY A 338 33.13 5.38 -13.80
CA GLY A 338 33.50 5.07 -15.18
C GLY A 338 32.40 4.26 -15.88
N ALA A 339 31.89 4.77 -16.99
CA ALA A 339 30.80 4.20 -17.78
C ALA A 339 31.01 2.73 -18.18
N THR A 340 29.93 1.96 -18.35
CA THR A 340 29.99 0.59 -18.88
C THR A 340 29.13 0.44 -20.14
N ALA A 341 29.80 0.13 -21.25
CA ALA A 341 29.22 -0.46 -22.45
C ALA A 341 29.13 -2.00 -22.27
N PRO A 342 28.23 -2.69 -22.99
CA PRO A 342 28.01 -4.13 -22.80
C PRO A 342 29.07 -4.99 -23.51
N ILE A 343 29.57 -6.03 -22.85
CA ILE A 343 30.40 -7.11 -23.44
C ILE A 343 29.61 -8.43 -23.39
N PRO A 344 29.63 -9.28 -24.43
CA PRO A 344 28.79 -10.47 -24.53
C PRO A 344 29.31 -11.64 -23.68
N ALA A 345 28.42 -12.57 -23.36
CA ALA A 345 28.69 -13.76 -22.55
C ALA A 345 29.54 -14.80 -23.32
N GLU A 346 30.61 -15.30 -22.70
CA GLU A 346 31.26 -16.54 -23.14
C GLU A 346 30.50 -17.76 -22.59
N PRO A 347 30.30 -18.82 -23.41
CA PRO A 347 29.72 -20.08 -22.97
C PRO A 347 30.76 -20.93 -22.21
N LYS A 348 30.28 -21.73 -21.25
CA LYS A 348 31.12 -22.67 -20.50
C LYS A 348 31.56 -23.83 -21.39
N HIS A 349 32.87 -24.12 -21.37
CA HIS A 349 33.39 -25.43 -21.72
C HIS A 349 33.01 -26.44 -20.62
N GLU A 350 32.80 -27.67 -21.07
CA GLU A 350 32.20 -28.85 -20.42
C GLU A 350 32.58 -29.12 -18.96
#